data_AF-A0A382XXJ4-F1
#
_entry.id   AF-A0A382XXJ4-F1
#
_cell.length_a   1.000
_cell.length_b   1.000
_cell.length_c   1.000
_cell.angle_alpha   90.00
_cell.angle_beta   90.00
_cell.angle_gamma   90.00
#
_symmetry.space_group_name_H-M   'P 1'
#
loop_
_entity.id
_entity.type
_entity.pdbx_description
1 polymer ?
#
loop_
_entity_poly.entity_id
_entity_poly.type
_entity_poly.pdbx_seq_one_letter_code
_entity_poly.pdbx_strand_id
1 'polypeptide(L)'
;MVVEEIKSILEKHGYEIDPDVTGRIATMIESIRDDNQLYKLDHIIKWFNEKRKNSDMEVKEIGINELEKWNVNEKTGNISHETGGFFEVIGVKVSNTFDREVGKKGWSQPIIAKNPGGILGILIKKINGIPHFLLQAKAEPGNIGKLQLSPTLQATTSNLLKAHGGIRPKFSEYFDEPKNVK
;
A
#
# COMPACT_ATOMS: atom_id res chain seq x y z
N MET A 1 -20.73 -4.89 -25.43
CA MET A 1 -21.75 -5.90 -25.77
C MET A 1 -22.23 -6.58 -24.49
N VAL A 2 -21.43 -7.41 -23.83
CA VAL A 2 -21.83 -8.10 -22.57
C VAL A 2 -22.22 -7.13 -21.42
N VAL A 3 -21.47 -6.05 -21.21
CA VAL A 3 -21.81 -5.04 -20.18
C VAL A 3 -23.23 -4.46 -20.39
N GLU A 4 -23.57 -4.13 -21.63
CA GLU A 4 -24.88 -3.54 -21.97
C GLU A 4 -26.02 -4.56 -21.87
N GLU A 5 -25.75 -5.83 -22.20
CA GLU A 5 -26.71 -6.92 -22.00
C GLU A 5 -27.02 -7.13 -20.51
N ILE A 6 -25.99 -7.14 -19.65
CA ILE A 6 -26.16 -7.27 -18.20
C ILE A 6 -26.94 -6.08 -17.64
N LYS A 7 -26.63 -4.85 -18.06
CA LYS A 7 -27.38 -3.65 -17.68
C LYS A 7 -28.86 -3.78 -18.03
N SER A 8 -29.17 -4.17 -19.27
CA SER A 8 -30.55 -4.35 -19.72
C SER A 8 -31.32 -5.40 -18.91
N ILE A 9 -30.65 -6.49 -18.51
CA ILE A 9 -31.25 -7.51 -17.63
C ILE A 9 -31.54 -6.94 -16.25
N LEU A 10 -30.61 -6.19 -15.67
CA LEU A 10 -30.77 -5.58 -14.35
C LEU A 10 -31.91 -4.55 -14.34
N GLU A 11 -31.97 -3.67 -15.34
CA GLU A 11 -33.07 -2.71 -15.52
C GLU A 11 -34.43 -3.42 -15.63
N LYS A 12 -34.50 -4.51 -16.40
CA LYS A 12 -35.71 -5.33 -16.54
C LYS A 12 -36.19 -5.93 -15.22
N HIS A 13 -35.30 -6.16 -14.26
CA HIS A 13 -35.62 -6.67 -12.92
C HIS A 13 -35.75 -5.56 -11.87
N GLY A 14 -35.80 -4.28 -12.30
CA GLY A 14 -36.05 -3.14 -11.42
C GLY A 14 -34.82 -2.65 -10.65
N TYR A 15 -33.61 -3.04 -11.05
CA TYR A 15 -32.38 -2.48 -10.48
C TYR A 15 -32.03 -1.14 -11.16
N GLU A 16 -31.63 -0.16 -10.37
CA GLU A 16 -31.11 1.12 -10.87
C GLU A 16 -29.67 0.94 -11.37
N ILE A 17 -29.37 1.50 -12.55
CA ILE A 17 -28.03 1.46 -13.15
C ILE A 17 -27.38 2.82 -12.99
N ASP A 18 -26.52 2.91 -11.99
CA ASP A 18 -25.65 4.07 -11.77
C ASP A 18 -24.19 3.77 -12.23
N PRO A 19 -23.28 4.76 -12.15
CA PRO A 19 -21.88 4.54 -12.46
C PRO A 19 -21.18 3.48 -11.60
N ASP A 20 -21.59 3.28 -10.33
CA ASP A 20 -21.03 2.25 -9.45
C ASP A 20 -21.42 0.86 -9.93
N VAL A 21 -22.71 0.63 -10.21
CA VAL A 21 -23.22 -0.62 -10.77
C VAL A 21 -22.57 -0.92 -12.11
N THR A 22 -22.42 0.08 -12.98
CA THR A 22 -21.71 -0.06 -14.25
C THR A 22 -20.25 -0.48 -14.03
N GLY A 23 -19.56 0.15 -13.08
CA GLY A 23 -18.19 -0.17 -12.71
C GLY A 23 -18.04 -1.59 -12.16
N ARG A 24 -19.00 -2.05 -11.34
CA ARG A 24 -19.03 -3.43 -10.81
C ARG A 24 -19.21 -4.48 -11.90
N ILE A 25 -20.11 -4.24 -12.86
CA ILE A 25 -20.32 -5.15 -14.00
C ILE A 25 -19.03 -5.24 -14.84
N ALA A 26 -18.41 -4.10 -15.13
CA ALA A 26 -17.15 -4.06 -15.87
C ALA A 26 -16.05 -4.81 -15.11
N THR A 27 -15.91 -4.58 -13.81
CA THR A 27 -14.92 -5.26 -12.95
C THR A 27 -15.14 -6.77 -12.92
N MET A 28 -16.39 -7.23 -12.85
CA MET A 28 -16.72 -8.65 -12.85
C MET A 28 -16.39 -9.32 -14.19
N ILE A 29 -16.69 -8.67 -15.31
CA ILE A 29 -16.32 -9.19 -16.63
C ILE A 29 -14.80 -9.23 -16.79
N GLU A 30 -14.13 -8.18 -16.32
CA GLU A 30 -12.67 -8.07 -16.34
C GLU A 30 -11.99 -9.13 -15.47
N SER A 31 -12.54 -9.46 -14.29
CA SER A 31 -11.98 -10.48 -13.41
C SER A 31 -12.16 -11.91 -13.93
N ILE A 32 -13.12 -12.15 -14.82
CA ILE A 32 -13.28 -13.45 -15.50
C ILE A 32 -12.16 -13.69 -16.53
N ARG A 33 -11.49 -12.63 -16.99
CA ARG A 33 -10.42 -12.70 -17.98
C ARG A 33 -9.20 -11.95 -17.48
N ASP A 34 -8.48 -12.61 -16.56
CA ASP A 34 -7.34 -12.08 -15.81
C ASP A 34 -5.99 -12.63 -16.31
N ASP A 35 -5.98 -13.28 -17.48
CA ASP A 35 -4.76 -13.82 -18.05
C ASP A 35 -3.83 -12.69 -18.52
N ASN A 36 -2.59 -12.68 -18.01
CA ASN A 36 -1.58 -11.71 -18.42
C ASN A 36 -1.25 -11.90 -19.90
N GLN A 37 -1.54 -10.88 -20.70
CA GLN A 37 -1.42 -10.88 -22.16
C GLN A 37 0.02 -10.65 -22.65
N LEU A 38 0.95 -10.30 -21.76
CA LEU A 38 2.35 -10.03 -22.09
C LEU A 38 3.27 -11.20 -21.73
N TYR A 39 3.08 -11.77 -20.54
CA TYR A 39 3.98 -12.76 -19.98
C TYR A 39 3.24 -13.87 -19.25
N LYS A 40 3.73 -15.11 -19.40
CA LYS A 40 3.28 -16.25 -18.59
C LYS A 40 3.78 -16.12 -17.15
N LEU A 41 3.11 -16.79 -16.22
CA LEU A 41 3.46 -16.77 -14.80
C LEU A 41 4.92 -17.19 -14.54
N ASP A 42 5.43 -18.23 -15.22
CA ASP A 42 6.81 -18.68 -15.07
C ASP A 42 7.84 -17.60 -15.42
N HIS A 43 7.53 -16.77 -16.43
CA HIS A 43 8.38 -15.64 -16.78
C HIS A 43 8.40 -14.61 -15.64
N ILE A 44 7.24 -14.29 -15.05
CA ILE A 44 7.13 -13.35 -13.93
C ILE A 44 7.88 -13.87 -12.70
N ILE A 45 7.73 -15.16 -12.38
CA ILE A 45 8.45 -15.81 -11.27
C ILE A 45 9.95 -15.72 -11.49
N LYS A 46 10.43 -16.04 -12.71
CA LYS A 46 11.85 -15.94 -13.05
C LYS A 46 12.37 -14.51 -12.92
N TRP A 47 11.69 -13.55 -13.53
CA TRP A 47 12.03 -12.13 -13.46
C TRP A 47 12.12 -11.63 -12.01
N PHE A 48 11.15 -11.99 -11.18
CA PHE A 48 11.09 -11.54 -9.80
C PHE A 48 12.21 -12.16 -8.95
N ASN A 49 12.51 -13.44 -9.15
CA ASN A 49 13.61 -14.12 -8.48
C ASN A 49 14.98 -13.56 -8.90
N GLU A 50 15.16 -13.21 -10.17
CA GLU A 50 16.37 -12.51 -10.65
C GLU A 50 16.51 -11.13 -9.99
N LYS A 51 15.42 -10.36 -9.87
CA LYS A 51 15.42 -9.07 -9.15
C LYS A 51 15.79 -9.24 -7.68
N ARG A 52 15.26 -10.27 -7.00
CA ARG A 52 15.63 -10.59 -5.62
C ARG A 52 17.11 -10.94 -5.47
N LYS A 53 17.61 -11.82 -6.34
CA LYS A 53 19.01 -12.28 -6.31
C LYS A 53 19.98 -11.12 -6.51
N ASN A 54 19.64 -10.18 -7.39
CA ASN A 54 20.48 -9.03 -7.73
C ASN A 54 20.29 -7.82 -6.77
N SER A 55 19.52 -7.97 -5.69
CA SER A 55 19.34 -6.92 -4.70
C SER A 55 20.55 -6.82 -3.76
N ASP A 56 21.16 -5.65 -3.76
CA ASP A 56 22.28 -5.23 -2.91
C ASP A 56 21.86 -4.82 -1.50
N MET A 57 20.55 -4.78 -1.19
CA MET A 57 20.08 -4.41 0.15
C MET A 57 20.57 -5.40 1.20
N GLU A 58 21.18 -4.86 2.26
CA GLU A 58 21.57 -5.57 3.47
C GLU A 58 20.77 -5.03 4.65
N VAL A 59 20.33 -5.93 5.53
CA VAL A 59 19.54 -5.59 6.71
C VAL A 59 20.21 -6.24 7.90
N LYS A 60 20.48 -5.43 8.93
CA LYS A 60 21.08 -5.87 10.19
C LYS A 60 20.21 -5.38 11.35
N GLU A 61 19.98 -6.25 12.31
CA GLU A 61 19.36 -5.87 13.57
C GLU A 61 20.37 -5.11 14.44
N ILE A 62 19.96 -3.97 14.96
CA ILE A 62 20.76 -3.10 15.84
C ILE A 62 19.90 -2.67 17.03
N GLY A 63 20.54 -2.28 18.12
CA GLY A 63 19.85 -1.75 19.30
C GLY A 63 19.15 -0.42 18.99
N ILE A 64 18.04 -0.14 19.69
CA ILE A 64 17.29 1.11 19.54
C ILE A 64 18.17 2.34 19.79
N ASN A 65 19.12 2.24 20.73
CA ASN A 65 20.04 3.33 21.06
C ASN A 65 21.17 3.51 20.03
N GLU A 66 21.27 2.61 19.04
CA GLU A 66 22.22 2.70 17.92
C GLU A 66 21.58 3.31 16.66
N LEU A 67 20.27 3.61 16.69
CA LEU A 67 19.56 4.19 15.56
C LEU A 67 20.08 5.61 15.29
N GLU A 68 20.68 5.82 14.13
CA GLU A 68 21.06 7.16 13.68
C GLU A 68 19.82 8.05 13.46
N LYS A 69 19.87 9.29 13.94
CA LYS A 69 18.81 10.33 13.80
C LYS A 69 17.48 10.02 14.49
N TRP A 70 17.37 8.89 15.18
CA TRP A 70 16.24 8.59 16.04
C TRP A 70 16.62 8.86 17.50
N ASN A 71 15.68 9.44 18.25
CA ASN A 71 15.88 9.84 19.63
C ASN A 71 14.87 9.13 20.53
N VAL A 72 15.33 8.66 21.68
CA VAL A 72 14.48 8.21 22.78
C VAL A 72 14.27 9.38 23.73
N ASN A 73 13.05 9.85 23.88
CA ASN A 73 12.74 10.94 24.79
C ASN A 73 12.90 10.48 26.25
N GLU A 74 13.80 11.09 27.02
CA GLU A 74 14.10 10.67 28.39
C GLU A 74 12.90 10.76 29.35
N LYS A 75 11.95 11.67 29.10
CA LYS A 75 10.78 11.88 29.96
C LYS A 75 9.63 10.94 29.62
N THR A 76 9.39 10.71 28.34
CA THR A 76 8.22 9.94 27.86
C THR A 76 8.55 8.51 27.44
N GLY A 77 9.81 8.22 27.13
CA GLY A 77 10.24 6.96 26.52
C GLY A 77 9.89 6.82 25.04
N ASN A 78 9.30 7.85 24.41
CA ASN A 78 8.90 7.78 23.01
C ASN A 78 10.12 7.79 22.09
N ILE A 79 10.02 7.08 20.95
CA ILE A 79 11.07 6.98 19.95
C ILE A 79 10.62 7.72 18.69
N SER A 80 11.33 8.76 18.26
CA SER A 80 11.00 9.55 17.07
C SER A 80 12.22 9.96 16.28
N HIS A 81 12.05 10.16 14.97
CA HIS A 81 13.09 10.73 14.12
C HIS A 81 13.25 12.23 14.39
N GLU A 82 14.48 12.75 14.36
CA GLU A 82 14.82 14.15 14.67
C GLU A 82 14.08 15.19 13.81
N THR A 83 13.67 14.81 12.60
CA THR A 83 12.91 15.66 11.67
C THR A 83 11.41 15.72 11.96
N GLY A 84 10.90 14.85 12.84
CA GLY A 84 9.46 14.63 13.04
C GLY A 84 8.76 13.88 11.89
N GLY A 85 9.51 13.40 10.89
CA GLY A 85 9.00 12.58 9.79
C GLY A 85 8.84 11.09 10.16
N PHE A 86 8.43 10.28 9.19
CA PHE A 86 8.21 8.84 9.31
C PHE A 86 7.07 8.46 10.29
N PHE A 87 7.43 8.02 11.49
CA PHE A 87 6.51 7.56 12.53
C PHE A 87 7.16 7.75 13.90
N GLU A 88 6.37 7.55 14.96
CA GLU A 88 6.82 7.54 16.35
C GLU A 88 6.42 6.21 16.99
N VAL A 89 7.25 5.67 17.89
CA VAL A 89 6.86 4.58 18.79
C VAL A 89 6.50 5.18 20.14
N ILE A 90 5.25 4.99 20.58
CA ILE A 90 4.74 5.54 21.84
C ILE A 90 4.19 4.42 22.73
N GLY A 91 4.21 4.63 24.05
CA GLY A 91 3.48 3.79 24.99
C GLY A 91 2.02 4.22 25.10
N VAL A 92 1.09 3.26 25.11
CA VAL A 92 -0.32 3.50 25.45
C VAL A 92 -0.77 2.61 26.60
N LYS A 93 -1.69 3.13 27.40
CA LYS A 93 -2.41 2.37 28.44
C LYS A 93 -3.87 2.24 28.04
N VAL A 94 -4.30 1.01 27.81
CA VAL A 94 -5.70 0.68 27.51
C VAL A 94 -6.37 0.25 28.82
N SER A 95 -7.57 0.77 29.10
CA SER A 95 -8.36 0.43 30.29
C SER A 95 -9.83 0.25 29.92
N ASN A 96 -10.64 -0.24 30.86
CA ASN A 96 -12.10 -0.39 30.70
C ASN A 96 -12.52 -1.27 29.50
N THR A 97 -11.78 -2.34 29.23
CA THR A 97 -12.11 -3.29 28.16
C THR A 97 -12.96 -4.42 28.72
N PHE A 98 -14.24 -4.15 28.97
CA PHE A 98 -15.17 -5.10 29.60
C PHE A 98 -15.42 -6.37 28.79
N ASP A 99 -15.27 -6.28 27.47
CA ASP A 99 -15.40 -7.42 26.55
C ASP A 99 -14.09 -8.24 26.40
N ARG A 100 -13.08 -7.94 27.21
CA ARG A 100 -11.77 -8.63 27.23
C ARG A 100 -11.47 -9.18 28.61
N GLU A 101 -10.67 -10.24 28.69
CA GLU A 101 -10.33 -10.97 29.91
C GLU A 101 -9.66 -10.08 30.98
N VAL A 102 -8.97 -9.02 30.54
CA VAL A 102 -8.27 -8.04 31.40
C VAL A 102 -9.20 -6.98 32.01
N GLY A 103 -10.44 -6.88 31.55
CA GLY A 103 -11.51 -6.06 32.12
C GLY A 103 -11.10 -4.61 32.41
N LYS A 104 -11.38 -4.14 33.63
CA LYS A 104 -11.03 -2.78 34.09
C LYS A 104 -9.52 -2.56 34.25
N LYS A 105 -8.74 -3.61 34.53
CA LYS A 105 -7.29 -3.49 34.79
C LYS A 105 -6.54 -3.08 33.52
N GLY A 106 -6.98 -3.59 32.37
CA GLY A 106 -6.41 -3.24 31.08
C GLY A 106 -4.94 -3.68 30.93
N TRP A 107 -4.21 -3.06 30.01
CA TRP A 107 -2.81 -3.36 29.74
C TRP A 107 -2.06 -2.12 29.22
N SER A 108 -0.74 -2.26 29.07
CA SER A 108 0.10 -1.25 28.42
C SER A 108 0.90 -1.90 27.31
N GLN A 109 1.07 -1.19 26.20
CA GLN A 109 1.83 -1.67 25.05
C GLN A 109 2.44 -0.50 24.26
N PRO A 110 3.53 -0.75 23.51
CA PRO A 110 3.94 0.17 22.46
C PRO A 110 2.95 0.14 21.29
N ILE A 111 2.82 1.26 20.59
CA ILE A 111 2.17 1.37 19.29
C ILE A 111 2.98 2.29 18.36
N ILE A 112 2.80 2.13 17.06
CA ILE A 112 3.27 3.08 16.05
C ILE A 112 2.23 4.20 15.93
N ALA A 113 2.67 5.44 16.07
CA ALA A 113 1.86 6.64 16.01
C ALA A 113 2.44 7.68 15.04
N LYS A 114 1.70 8.79 14.86
CA LYS A 114 2.08 9.95 14.01
C LYS A 114 2.55 9.58 12.61
N ASN A 115 1.90 8.59 11.99
CA ASN A 115 2.09 8.32 10.57
C ASN A 115 1.24 9.33 9.77
N PRO A 116 1.84 10.22 8.96
CA PRO A 116 1.12 11.24 8.19
C PRO A 116 0.27 10.66 7.04
N GLY A 117 0.17 9.33 6.95
CA GLY A 117 -0.49 8.64 5.87
C GLY A 117 0.35 8.60 4.60
N GLY A 118 -0.23 8.08 3.54
CA GLY A 118 0.41 7.94 2.25
C GLY A 118 -0.55 7.49 1.17
N ILE A 119 -0.03 7.39 -0.05
CA ILE A 119 -0.74 6.89 -1.21
C ILE A 119 -0.26 5.48 -1.52
N LEU A 120 -1.22 4.57 -1.66
CA LEU A 120 -1.06 3.26 -2.27
C LEU A 120 -1.83 3.27 -3.58
N GLY A 121 -1.10 3.30 -4.69
CA GLY A 121 -1.66 3.50 -6.01
C GLY A 121 -1.20 2.44 -7.00
N ILE A 122 -2.15 1.87 -7.74
CA ILE A 122 -1.86 0.92 -8.83
C ILE A 122 -2.35 1.54 -10.14
N LEU A 123 -1.46 1.64 -11.12
CA LEU A 123 -1.83 1.98 -12.49
C LEU A 123 -2.40 0.76 -13.20
N ILE A 124 -3.53 0.98 -13.85
CA ILE A 124 -4.21 0.03 -14.70
C ILE A 124 -4.09 0.46 -16.16
N LYS A 125 -3.83 -0.50 -17.06
CA LYS A 125 -3.91 -0.29 -18.51
C LYS A 125 -4.53 -1.51 -19.16
N LYS A 126 -5.48 -1.31 -20.08
CA LYS A 126 -6.00 -2.39 -20.92
C LYS A 126 -5.00 -2.73 -22.01
N ILE A 127 -4.63 -4.00 -22.12
CA ILE A 127 -3.78 -4.58 -23.17
C ILE A 127 -4.60 -5.68 -23.82
N ASN A 128 -4.84 -5.57 -25.13
CA ASN A 128 -5.75 -6.47 -25.86
C ASN A 128 -7.16 -6.57 -25.23
N GLY A 129 -7.64 -5.47 -24.66
CA GLY A 129 -8.93 -5.39 -23.96
C GLY A 129 -8.91 -5.91 -22.52
N ILE A 130 -7.79 -6.48 -22.05
CA ILE A 130 -7.65 -7.09 -20.72
C ILE A 130 -6.90 -6.15 -19.75
N PRO A 131 -7.43 -5.89 -18.55
CA PRO A 131 -6.73 -5.10 -17.54
C PRO A 131 -5.38 -5.68 -17.15
N HIS A 132 -4.37 -4.83 -17.12
CA HIS A 132 -3.06 -5.12 -16.55
C HIS A 132 -2.75 -4.11 -15.46
N PHE A 133 -2.23 -4.62 -14.36
CA PHE A 133 -1.86 -3.84 -13.18
C PHE A 133 -0.34 -3.72 -13.12
N LEU A 134 0.16 -2.49 -13.07
CA LEU A 134 1.59 -2.24 -13.02
C LEU A 134 2.11 -2.40 -11.59
N LEU A 135 2.75 -3.52 -11.28
CA LEU A 135 3.38 -3.74 -9.98
C LEU A 135 4.85 -3.36 -9.99
N GLN A 136 5.40 -3.10 -8.81
CA GLN A 136 6.82 -2.84 -8.61
C GLN A 136 7.45 -3.95 -7.76
N ALA A 137 8.61 -4.46 -8.18
CA ALA A 137 9.46 -5.23 -7.27
C ALA A 137 10.21 -4.25 -6.36
N LYS A 138 9.75 -4.11 -5.11
CA LYS A 138 10.21 -3.08 -4.17
C LYS A 138 10.98 -3.71 -3.02
N ALA A 139 12.16 -3.15 -2.74
CA ALA A 139 12.96 -3.51 -1.58
C ALA A 139 12.47 -2.72 -0.37
N GLU A 140 12.18 -3.42 0.73
CA GLU A 140 11.87 -2.81 2.03
C GLU A 140 12.58 -3.62 3.12
N PRO A 141 13.18 -2.97 4.13
CA PRO A 141 14.05 -3.65 5.09
C PRO A 141 13.33 -4.73 5.91
N GLY A 142 12.01 -4.62 6.09
CA GLY A 142 11.19 -5.62 6.76
C GLY A 142 10.77 -6.81 5.89
N ASN A 143 11.10 -6.83 4.60
CA ASN A 143 10.67 -7.89 3.69
C ASN A 143 11.48 -9.17 3.87
N ILE A 144 10.76 -10.28 4.06
CA ILE A 144 11.33 -11.62 3.88
C ILE A 144 11.78 -11.75 2.42
N GLY A 145 13.07 -12.06 2.20
CA GLY A 145 13.62 -12.21 0.86
C GLY A 145 13.93 -10.90 0.13
N LYS A 146 14.13 -9.79 0.87
CA LYS A 146 14.52 -8.45 0.41
C LYS A 146 13.47 -7.69 -0.42
N LEU A 147 12.95 -8.30 -1.49
CA LEU A 147 11.96 -7.68 -2.37
C LEU A 147 10.60 -8.36 -2.28
N GLN A 148 9.55 -7.57 -2.37
CA GLN A 148 8.16 -8.01 -2.57
C GLN A 148 7.54 -7.26 -3.75
N LEU A 149 6.40 -7.75 -4.25
CA LEU A 149 5.61 -7.00 -5.22
C LEU A 149 4.76 -5.98 -4.47
N SER A 150 4.92 -4.71 -4.83
CA SER A 150 4.18 -3.59 -4.27
C SER A 150 3.32 -2.93 -5.36
N PRO A 151 2.40 -2.04 -4.96
CA PRO A 151 1.71 -1.13 -5.89
C PRO A 151 2.69 -0.33 -6.77
N THR A 152 2.18 0.26 -7.85
CA THR A 152 2.95 1.16 -8.73
C THR A 152 3.56 2.32 -7.95
N LEU A 153 2.77 2.89 -7.06
CA LEU A 153 3.17 3.94 -6.14
C LEU A 153 2.86 3.51 -4.71
N GLN A 154 3.90 3.48 -3.88
CA GLN A 154 3.80 3.34 -2.43
C GLN A 154 4.67 4.43 -1.82
N ALA A 155 4.03 5.50 -1.34
CA ALA A 155 4.73 6.68 -0.84
C ALA A 155 3.97 7.34 0.33
N THR A 156 4.67 7.68 1.40
CA THR A 156 4.13 8.53 2.47
C THR A 156 4.02 9.98 2.02
N THR A 157 3.14 10.74 2.67
CA THR A 157 2.96 12.18 2.40
C THR A 157 4.28 12.96 2.51
N SER A 158 5.13 12.62 3.50
CA SER A 158 6.47 13.22 3.68
C SER A 158 7.42 12.97 2.50
N ASN A 159 7.34 11.78 1.88
CA ASN A 159 8.14 11.43 0.71
C ASN A 159 7.61 12.10 -0.57
N LEU A 160 6.30 12.27 -0.69
CA LEU A 160 5.68 12.97 -1.84
C LEU A 160 6.03 14.47 -1.84
N LEU A 161 6.05 15.10 -0.67
CA LEU A 161 6.40 16.52 -0.50
C LEU A 161 7.91 16.82 -0.58
N LYS A 162 8.75 15.81 -0.86
CA LYS A 162 10.23 15.92 -0.89
C LYS A 162 10.83 16.52 0.40
N ALA A 163 10.22 16.29 1.56
CA ALA A 163 10.70 16.84 2.84
C ALA A 163 12.14 16.44 3.20
N HIS A 164 12.69 15.41 2.53
CA HIS A 164 14.05 14.90 2.71
C HIS A 164 14.96 15.07 1.49
N GLY A 165 14.58 15.89 0.49
CA GLY A 165 15.41 16.15 -0.70
C GLY A 165 15.56 14.97 -1.67
N GLY A 166 14.80 13.89 -1.47
CA GLY A 166 14.82 12.70 -2.31
C GLY A 166 14.18 12.89 -3.71
N ILE A 167 14.46 11.93 -4.59
CA ILE A 167 13.85 11.88 -5.94
C ILE A 167 12.36 11.56 -5.79
N ARG A 168 11.54 12.28 -6.55
CA ARG A 168 10.09 12.04 -6.59
C ARG A 168 9.81 10.60 -7.06
N PRO A 169 8.93 9.83 -6.40
CA PRO A 169 8.62 8.46 -6.83
C PRO A 169 8.16 8.42 -8.29
N LYS A 170 8.58 7.39 -9.03
CA LYS A 170 8.12 7.16 -10.42
C LYS A 170 6.59 7.04 -10.44
N PHE A 171 5.97 7.57 -11.49
CA PHE A 171 4.52 7.54 -11.72
C PHE A 171 3.68 8.33 -10.72
N SER A 172 4.28 9.07 -9.79
CA SER A 172 3.55 9.86 -8.80
C SER A 172 2.65 10.93 -9.42
N GLU A 173 2.97 11.42 -10.62
CA GLU A 173 2.17 12.36 -11.40
C GLU A 173 0.76 11.84 -11.76
N TYR A 174 0.54 10.53 -11.75
CA TYR A 174 -0.77 9.93 -11.99
C TYR A 174 -1.64 9.85 -10.73
N PHE A 175 -1.07 10.18 -9.56
CA PHE A 175 -1.72 10.05 -8.26
C PHE A 175 -1.85 11.39 -7.51
N ASP A 176 -1.47 12.51 -8.13
CA ASP A 176 -1.79 13.85 -7.63
C ASP A 176 -3.26 14.19 -7.96
N GLU A 177 -4.08 14.53 -6.97
CA GLU A 177 -5.42 15.09 -7.23
C GLU A 177 -5.34 16.62 -7.42
N PRO A 178 -6.05 17.21 -8.42
CA PRO A 178 -7.43 16.90 -8.79
C PRO A 178 -7.68 16.74 -10.32
N LYS A 179 -7.42 15.55 -10.88
CA LYS A 179 -7.88 15.19 -12.24
C LYS A 179 -8.78 13.96 -12.33
N ASN A 180 -9.10 13.32 -11.20
CA ASN A 180 -9.84 12.05 -11.15
C ASN A 180 -11.30 12.18 -10.71
N VAL A 181 -11.89 13.38 -10.77
CA VAL A 181 -13.37 13.51 -10.79
C VAL A 181 -13.80 13.69 -12.25
N LYS A 182 -14.14 12.59 -12.90
CA LYS A 182 -15.04 12.57 -14.06
C LYS A 182 -15.92 11.33 -13.99
#